data_AF-A0A940TK45-F1
#
_entry.id   AF-A0A940TK45-F1
#
_cell.length_a   1.000
_cell.length_b   1.000
_cell.length_c   1.000
_cell.angle_alpha   90.00
_cell.angle_beta   90.00
_cell.angle_gamma   90.00
#
_symmetry.space_group_name_H-M   'P 1'
#
loop_
_entity.id
_entity.type
_entity.pdbx_description
1 polymer ?
#
loop_
_entity_poly.entity_id
_entity_poly.type
_entity_poly.pdbx_seq_one_letter_code
_entity_poly.pdbx_strand_id
1 'polypeptide(L)'
;RALEPVIPPVEEFPYAFRLVSEVLSSNGSTSQGSICGSTLALMDAGVPIKAPVAGISCGLITKPDSDDFMTMVDIQGLEDFFGDMDFKVGGTHKGITAIQVDIKVDGLTMPIIREAFEKTRKARIYILDEIMLKAIPQPRETVNEYAPKMVQTKIPVDKIREVIGQGGKVIQKISAECEVKIDISDDGSVFISGIDKNKVDKALQIVRTIAMDPEVGAIYKGKVVRIMQFGAFVEIAPGKDGLVHISKLDKQRVEKVEDVVSIGDEVVVKVMEIDSQGRINLSRKDALADIEAKNNK
;
A
#
# COMPACT_ATOMS: atom_id res chain seq x y z
N ARG A 1 -18.03 -5.86 7.89
CA ARG A 1 -17.96 -6.83 9.02
C ARG A 1 -17.18 -8.09 8.67
N ALA A 2 -17.69 -9.01 7.85
CA ALA A 2 -17.02 -10.29 7.57
C ALA A 2 -15.58 -10.17 7.01
N LEU A 3 -15.28 -9.09 6.26
CA LEU A 3 -13.94 -8.86 5.71
C LEU A 3 -13.03 -8.06 6.62
N GLU A 4 -13.56 -7.27 7.58
CA GLU A 4 -12.75 -6.40 8.45
C GLU A 4 -11.58 -7.14 9.13
N PRO A 5 -11.75 -8.38 9.65
CA PRO A 5 -10.64 -9.10 10.29
C PRO A 5 -9.46 -9.45 9.37
N VAL A 6 -9.68 -9.53 8.06
CA VAL A 6 -8.65 -9.92 7.08
C VAL A 6 -8.05 -8.73 6.32
N ILE A 7 -8.59 -7.53 6.53
CA ILE A 7 -8.04 -6.31 5.93
C ILE A 7 -6.65 -6.02 6.51
N PRO A 8 -5.66 -5.67 5.67
CA PRO A 8 -4.33 -5.28 6.13
C PRO A 8 -4.38 -3.96 6.90
N PRO A 9 -3.45 -3.74 7.84
CA PRO A 9 -3.32 -2.45 8.50
C PRO A 9 -2.85 -1.36 7.51
N VAL A 10 -3.10 -0.10 7.83
CA VAL A 10 -2.80 1.05 6.95
C VAL A 10 -1.30 1.15 6.65
N GLU A 11 -0.46 0.77 7.61
CA GLU A 11 0.99 0.78 7.49
C GLU A 11 1.51 -0.21 6.42
N GLU A 12 0.76 -1.28 6.16
CA GLU A 12 1.08 -2.29 5.14
C GLU A 12 0.46 -1.95 3.79
N PHE A 13 -0.77 -1.43 3.78
CA PHE A 13 -1.49 -1.09 2.56
C PHE A 13 -2.25 0.24 2.74
N PRO A 14 -1.59 1.39 2.47
CA PRO A 14 -2.08 2.73 2.82
C PRO A 14 -3.13 3.26 1.82
N TYR A 15 -4.14 2.44 1.53
CA TYR A 15 -5.18 2.72 0.55
C TYR A 15 -6.54 2.84 1.21
N ALA A 16 -7.27 3.89 0.84
CA ALA A 16 -8.72 3.86 0.98
C ALA A 16 -9.30 3.08 -0.19
N PHE A 17 -10.01 1.99 0.10
CA PHE A 17 -10.72 1.21 -0.91
C PHE A 17 -12.23 1.20 -0.61
N ARG A 18 -13.02 1.17 -1.68
CA ARG A 18 -14.48 1.11 -1.63
C ARG A 18 -14.94 -0.12 -2.37
N LEU A 19 -15.66 -1.00 -1.67
CA LEU A 19 -16.30 -2.15 -2.27
C LEU A 19 -17.78 -1.84 -2.48
N VAL A 20 -18.28 -2.12 -3.68
CA VAL A 20 -19.69 -2.05 -4.03
C VAL A 20 -20.07 -3.42 -4.56
N SER A 21 -21.04 -4.05 -3.92
CA SER A 21 -21.62 -5.31 -4.37
C SER A 21 -22.96 -5.03 -5.01
N GLU A 22 -23.08 -5.25 -6.31
CA GLU A 22 -24.32 -5.08 -7.07
C GLU A 22 -24.97 -6.44 -7.31
N VAL A 23 -26.19 -6.61 -6.81
CA VAL A 23 -26.94 -7.86 -6.94
C VAL A 23 -27.72 -7.82 -8.26
N LEU A 24 -27.20 -8.51 -9.28
CA LEU A 24 -27.86 -8.61 -10.59
C LEU A 24 -28.95 -9.70 -10.63
N SER A 25 -28.85 -10.70 -9.76
CA SER A 25 -29.83 -11.77 -9.59
C SER A 25 -29.84 -12.28 -8.16
N SER A 26 -31.00 -12.69 -7.66
CA SER A 26 -31.16 -13.17 -6.28
C SER A 26 -32.13 -14.35 -6.23
N ASN A 27 -31.64 -15.50 -5.78
CA ASN A 27 -32.49 -16.63 -5.36
C ASN A 27 -31.91 -17.35 -4.12
N GLY A 28 -31.00 -16.69 -3.40
CA GLY A 28 -30.32 -17.22 -2.22
C GLY A 28 -29.65 -16.08 -1.46
N SER A 29 -28.65 -16.38 -0.64
CA SER A 29 -28.06 -15.35 0.23
C SER A 29 -27.10 -14.41 -0.50
N THR A 30 -27.62 -13.32 -1.05
CA THR A 30 -26.84 -12.29 -1.75
C THR A 30 -25.83 -11.58 -0.84
N SER A 31 -26.08 -11.55 0.48
CA SER A 31 -25.12 -11.05 1.46
C SER A 31 -23.90 -11.96 1.57
N GLN A 32 -24.07 -13.28 1.49
CA GLN A 32 -22.96 -14.24 1.48
C GLN A 32 -22.23 -14.23 0.14
N GLY A 33 -22.97 -14.16 -0.97
CA GLY A 33 -22.40 -13.93 -2.29
C GLY A 33 -21.55 -12.65 -2.35
N SER A 34 -21.99 -11.58 -1.67
CA SER A 34 -21.24 -10.33 -1.57
C SER A 34 -19.90 -10.47 -0.84
N ILE A 35 -19.81 -11.34 0.19
CA ILE A 35 -18.54 -11.63 0.88
C ILE A 35 -17.57 -12.32 -0.08
N CYS A 36 -18.03 -13.34 -0.81
CA CYS A 36 -17.22 -14.09 -1.75
C CYS A 36 -16.73 -13.19 -2.91
N GLY A 37 -17.66 -12.46 -3.55
CA GLY A 37 -17.34 -11.55 -4.65
C GLY A 37 -16.40 -10.41 -4.21
N SER A 38 -16.64 -9.83 -3.04
CA SER A 38 -15.78 -8.77 -2.50
C SER A 38 -14.37 -9.27 -2.15
N THR A 39 -14.24 -10.51 -1.66
CA THR A 39 -12.94 -11.14 -1.44
C THR A 39 -12.16 -11.25 -2.75
N LEU A 40 -12.78 -11.78 -3.80
CA LEU A 40 -12.15 -11.89 -5.11
C LEU A 40 -11.80 -10.52 -5.68
N ALA A 41 -12.68 -9.53 -5.55
CA ALA A 41 -12.44 -8.17 -6.01
C ALA A 41 -11.26 -7.50 -5.28
N LEU A 42 -11.11 -7.71 -3.97
CA LEU A 42 -9.95 -7.22 -3.20
C LEU A 42 -8.66 -7.88 -3.69
N MET A 43 -8.68 -9.21 -3.88
CA MET A 43 -7.51 -9.96 -4.38
C MET A 43 -7.12 -9.50 -5.78
N ASP A 44 -8.10 -9.31 -6.67
CA ASP A 44 -7.89 -8.82 -8.04
C ASP A 44 -7.35 -7.39 -8.06
N ALA A 45 -7.81 -6.53 -7.15
CA ALA A 45 -7.31 -5.17 -7.00
C ALA A 45 -5.89 -5.09 -6.39
N GLY A 46 -5.31 -6.22 -5.98
CA GLY A 46 -3.98 -6.30 -5.38
C GLY A 46 -3.95 -5.92 -3.90
N VAL A 47 -5.08 -6.00 -3.20
CA VAL A 47 -5.14 -5.78 -1.75
C VAL A 47 -4.59 -7.01 -1.03
N PRO A 48 -3.54 -6.89 -0.20
CA PRO A 48 -2.92 -8.01 0.49
C PRO A 48 -3.75 -8.44 1.71
N ILE A 49 -4.94 -9.00 1.46
CA ILE A 49 -5.78 -9.55 2.53
C ILE A 49 -5.08 -10.73 3.21
N LYS A 50 -5.21 -10.83 4.54
CA LYS A 50 -4.52 -11.85 5.36
C LYS A 50 -4.93 -13.29 4.99
N ALA A 51 -6.19 -13.46 4.57
CA ALA A 51 -6.74 -14.72 4.08
C ALA A 51 -8.05 -14.46 3.31
N PRO A 52 -8.37 -15.27 2.28
CA PRO A 52 -9.66 -15.22 1.61
C PRO A 52 -10.82 -15.61 2.51
N VAL A 53 -11.97 -14.95 2.35
CA VAL A 53 -13.18 -15.16 3.14
C VAL A 53 -14.32 -15.59 2.23
N ALA A 54 -14.99 -16.70 2.56
CA ALA A 54 -16.24 -17.10 1.91
C ALA A 54 -17.40 -16.97 2.89
N GLY A 55 -18.59 -16.68 2.35
CA GLY A 55 -19.85 -16.69 3.06
C GLY A 55 -20.71 -17.87 2.64
N ILE A 56 -21.56 -18.36 3.53
CA ILE A 56 -22.59 -19.36 3.24
C ILE A 56 -23.77 -19.23 4.19
N SER A 57 -24.96 -19.63 3.75
CA SER A 57 -26.17 -19.70 4.56
C SER A 57 -26.56 -21.15 4.89
N CYS A 58 -27.26 -21.31 6.00
CA CYS A 58 -27.84 -22.56 6.45
C CYS A 58 -29.24 -22.29 6.98
N GLY A 59 -30.22 -23.07 6.50
CA GLY A 59 -31.59 -23.02 7.00
C GLY A 59 -31.87 -24.10 8.02
N LEU A 60 -33.03 -24.00 8.65
CA LEU A 60 -33.62 -25.01 9.53
C LEU A 60 -35.09 -25.20 9.19
N ILE A 61 -35.56 -26.43 9.24
CA ILE A 61 -36.97 -26.76 9.40
C ILE A 61 -37.09 -27.68 10.61
N THR A 62 -38.02 -27.40 11.50
CA THR A 62 -38.40 -28.24 12.63
C THR A 62 -39.79 -28.82 12.39
N LYS A 63 -40.04 -29.99 12.97
CA LYS A 63 -41.37 -30.58 12.94
C LYS A 63 -42.16 -30.10 14.16
N PRO A 64 -43.41 -29.59 13.99
CA PRO A 64 -44.25 -29.23 15.12
C PRO A 64 -44.43 -30.40 16.10
N ASP A 65 -44.44 -30.09 17.40
CA ASP A 65 -44.63 -31.06 18.50
C ASP A 65 -43.64 -32.23 18.49
N SER A 66 -42.42 -32.03 17.98
CA SER A 66 -41.39 -33.05 17.85
C SER A 66 -39.98 -32.46 17.97
N ASP A 67 -39.02 -33.29 18.38
CA ASP A 67 -37.58 -32.94 18.36
C ASP A 67 -36.92 -33.15 16.98
N ASP A 68 -37.69 -33.60 15.98
CA ASP A 68 -37.21 -33.82 14.61
C ASP A 68 -36.88 -32.48 13.92
N PHE A 69 -35.69 -32.40 13.30
CA PHE A 69 -35.27 -31.22 12.54
C PHE A 69 -34.44 -31.60 11.31
N MET A 70 -34.34 -30.65 10.37
CA MET A 70 -33.46 -30.73 9.21
C MET A 70 -32.77 -29.40 8.99
N THR A 71 -31.45 -29.43 8.81
CA THR A 71 -30.68 -28.25 8.36
C THR A 71 -30.39 -28.33 6.86
N MET A 72 -30.47 -27.19 6.18
CA MET A 72 -30.28 -27.06 4.73
C MET A 72 -29.07 -26.17 4.45
N VAL A 73 -28.30 -26.43 3.40
CA VAL A 73 -27.10 -25.65 3.04
C VAL A 73 -27.39 -24.85 1.78
N ASP A 74 -26.92 -23.60 1.76
CA ASP A 74 -27.10 -22.68 0.62
C ASP A 74 -28.56 -22.49 0.25
N ILE A 75 -29.34 -22.07 1.25
CA ILE A 75 -30.79 -21.99 1.13
C ILE A 75 -31.23 -21.00 0.05
N GLN A 76 -32.28 -21.42 -0.66
CA GLN A 76 -33.01 -20.56 -1.57
C GLN A 76 -33.92 -19.60 -0.81
N GLY A 77 -34.38 -18.55 -1.49
CA GLY A 77 -35.32 -17.59 -0.89
C GLY A 77 -36.62 -18.25 -0.37
N LEU A 78 -37.08 -19.33 -1.02
CA LEU A 78 -38.26 -20.08 -0.58
C LEU A 78 -37.99 -20.88 0.71
N GLU A 79 -36.81 -21.48 0.82
CA GLU A 79 -36.38 -22.27 1.98
C GLU A 79 -36.11 -21.37 3.20
N ASP A 80 -35.61 -20.15 2.98
CA ASP A 80 -35.58 -19.12 4.02
C ASP A 80 -37.00 -18.74 4.44
N PHE A 81 -37.88 -18.37 3.50
CA PHE A 81 -39.22 -17.89 3.80
C PHE A 81 -40.01 -18.86 4.70
N PHE A 82 -40.00 -20.15 4.35
CA PHE A 82 -40.69 -21.19 5.11
C PHE A 82 -39.86 -21.84 6.22
N GLY A 83 -38.56 -21.53 6.31
CA GLY A 83 -37.66 -22.08 7.32
C GLY A 83 -37.77 -21.38 8.67
N ASP A 84 -37.39 -22.11 9.71
CA ASP A 84 -37.43 -21.74 11.13
C ASP A 84 -36.18 -20.99 11.62
N MET A 85 -35.11 -21.02 10.81
CA MET A 85 -33.86 -20.31 11.07
C MET A 85 -33.18 -19.97 9.75
N ASP A 86 -32.59 -18.77 9.67
CA ASP A 86 -31.62 -18.37 8.67
C ASP A 86 -30.30 -18.03 9.36
N PHE A 87 -29.32 -18.92 9.18
CA PHE A 87 -27.98 -18.81 9.76
C PHE A 87 -26.96 -18.51 8.68
N LYS A 88 -26.30 -17.35 8.78
CA LYS A 88 -25.28 -16.90 7.82
C LYS A 88 -23.91 -16.83 8.46
N VAL A 89 -22.90 -17.36 7.78
CA VAL A 89 -21.54 -17.44 8.31
C VAL A 89 -20.52 -17.05 7.26
N GLY A 90 -19.72 -16.02 7.57
CA GLY A 90 -18.52 -15.65 6.84
C GLY A 90 -17.25 -16.13 7.55
N GLY A 91 -16.25 -16.58 6.82
CA GLY A 91 -14.99 -17.00 7.43
C GLY A 91 -13.90 -17.46 6.47
N THR A 92 -12.74 -17.72 7.05
CA THR A 92 -11.55 -18.29 6.39
C THR A 92 -11.45 -19.79 6.70
N HIS A 93 -10.39 -20.45 6.22
CA HIS A 93 -10.01 -21.80 6.67
C HIS A 93 -9.69 -21.86 8.17
N LYS A 94 -9.16 -20.77 8.75
CA LYS A 94 -8.73 -20.73 10.16
C LYS A 94 -9.90 -20.54 11.13
N GLY A 95 -10.99 -19.92 10.68
CA GLY A 95 -12.10 -19.61 11.56
C GLY A 95 -13.13 -18.67 10.96
N ILE A 96 -14.13 -18.38 11.77
CA ILE A 96 -15.27 -17.53 11.42
C ILE A 96 -14.90 -16.07 11.65
N THR A 97 -15.27 -15.20 10.70
CA THR A 97 -15.07 -13.75 10.79
C THR A 97 -16.36 -12.98 11.05
N ALA A 98 -17.52 -13.55 10.70
CA ALA A 98 -18.82 -12.99 11.04
C ALA A 98 -19.90 -14.08 11.10
N ILE A 99 -20.88 -13.85 11.98
CA ILE A 99 -22.08 -14.65 12.12
C ILE A 99 -23.27 -13.70 12.12
N GLN A 100 -24.34 -14.11 11.46
CA GLN A 100 -25.67 -13.54 11.63
C GLN A 100 -26.65 -14.72 11.78
N VAL A 101 -27.57 -14.63 12.74
CA VAL A 101 -28.63 -15.61 12.87
C VAL A 101 -29.96 -14.89 13.07
N ASP A 102 -30.96 -15.32 12.32
CA ASP A 102 -32.34 -14.90 12.46
C ASP A 102 -33.16 -16.17 12.74
N ILE A 103 -33.86 -16.22 13.87
CA ILE A 103 -34.60 -17.41 14.34
C ILE A 103 -36.08 -17.05 14.38
N LYS A 104 -36.95 -17.95 13.89
CA LYS A 104 -38.42 -17.80 13.86
C LYS A 104 -39.15 -18.74 14.84
N VAL A 105 -38.38 -19.52 15.60
CA VAL A 105 -38.83 -20.42 16.66
C VAL A 105 -38.34 -19.94 18.04
N ASP A 106 -38.90 -20.51 19.11
CA ASP A 106 -38.61 -20.10 20.49
C ASP A 106 -37.12 -20.26 20.89
N GLY A 107 -36.39 -21.15 20.22
CA GLY A 107 -34.96 -21.31 20.45
C GLY A 107 -34.32 -22.41 19.61
N LEU A 108 -33.00 -22.52 19.72
CA LEU A 108 -32.19 -23.54 19.05
C LEU A 108 -31.58 -24.48 20.08
N THR A 109 -31.70 -25.79 19.84
CA THR A 109 -31.05 -26.80 20.66
C THR A 109 -29.57 -26.92 20.31
N MET A 110 -28.75 -27.40 21.25
CA MET A 110 -27.32 -27.62 21.00
C MET A 110 -27.03 -28.58 19.82
N PRO A 111 -27.82 -29.64 19.56
CA PRO A 111 -27.71 -30.43 18.34
C PRO A 111 -27.86 -29.61 17.05
N ILE A 112 -28.89 -28.76 16.95
CA ILE A 112 -29.15 -27.91 15.78
C ILE A 112 -27.97 -26.97 15.53
N ILE A 113 -27.51 -26.29 16.60
CA ILE A 113 -26.37 -25.37 16.53
C ILE A 113 -25.12 -26.11 16.01
N ARG A 114 -24.80 -27.28 16.58
CA ARG A 114 -23.63 -28.08 16.17
C ARG A 114 -23.71 -28.49 14.71
N GLU A 115 -24.86 -28.94 14.24
CA GLU A 115 -25.04 -29.35 12.85
C GLU A 115 -24.92 -28.17 11.88
N ALA A 116 -25.53 -27.02 12.21
CA ALA A 116 -25.43 -25.81 11.39
C ALA A 116 -23.98 -25.32 11.24
N PHE A 117 -23.20 -25.29 12.34
CA PHE A 117 -21.78 -24.92 12.28
C PHE A 117 -20.94 -25.91 11.45
N GLU A 118 -21.20 -27.21 11.57
CA GLU A 118 -20.45 -28.22 10.82
C GLU A 118 -20.76 -28.15 9.32
N LYS A 119 -22.04 -28.02 8.94
CA LYS A 119 -22.44 -27.88 7.54
C LYS A 119 -21.91 -26.61 6.91
N THR A 120 -22.06 -25.47 7.59
CA THR A 120 -21.53 -24.19 7.10
C THR A 120 -20.01 -24.19 7.00
N ARG A 121 -19.29 -24.86 7.92
CA ARG A 121 -17.84 -25.04 7.82
C ARG A 121 -17.47 -25.79 6.54
N LYS A 122 -18.07 -26.96 6.29
CA LYS A 122 -17.76 -27.77 5.09
C LYS A 122 -18.06 -27.02 3.80
N ALA A 123 -19.24 -26.41 3.71
CA ALA A 123 -19.66 -25.67 2.53
C ALA A 123 -18.78 -24.44 2.28
N ARG A 124 -18.42 -23.70 3.33
CA ARG A 124 -17.51 -22.55 3.21
C ARG A 124 -16.12 -22.95 2.70
N ILE A 125 -15.57 -24.05 3.21
CA ILE A 125 -14.27 -24.58 2.74
C ILE A 125 -14.38 -25.00 1.27
N TYR A 126 -15.46 -25.68 0.88
CA TYR A 126 -15.71 -26.03 -0.51
C TYR A 126 -15.77 -24.79 -1.42
N ILE A 127 -16.49 -23.73 -1.04
CA ILE A 127 -16.55 -22.48 -1.81
C ILE A 127 -15.15 -21.85 -1.95
N LEU A 128 -14.36 -21.85 -0.88
CA LEU A 128 -12.98 -21.34 -0.92
C LEU A 128 -12.12 -22.14 -1.89
N ASP A 129 -12.03 -23.45 -1.70
CA ASP A 129 -11.03 -24.29 -2.37
C ASP A 129 -11.43 -24.66 -3.80
N GLU A 130 -12.70 -25.03 -3.99
CA GLU A 130 -13.16 -25.59 -5.26
C GLU A 130 -13.64 -24.53 -6.24
N ILE A 131 -13.96 -23.32 -5.76
CA ILE A 131 -14.55 -22.25 -6.56
C ILE A 131 -13.67 -21.00 -6.57
N MET A 132 -13.51 -20.33 -5.41
CA MET A 132 -12.88 -19.01 -5.34
C MET A 132 -11.39 -19.06 -5.68
N LEU A 133 -10.64 -19.94 -5.02
CA LEU A 133 -9.18 -20.04 -5.18
C LEU A 133 -8.76 -20.60 -6.55
N LYS A 134 -9.65 -21.32 -7.24
CA LYS A 134 -9.39 -21.71 -8.64
C LYS A 134 -9.51 -20.52 -9.61
N ALA A 135 -10.32 -19.52 -9.28
CA ALA A 135 -10.46 -18.31 -10.08
C ALA A 135 -9.32 -17.32 -9.81
N ILE A 136 -9.04 -17.05 -8.53
CA ILE A 136 -7.95 -16.16 -8.10
C ILE A 136 -7.22 -16.84 -6.91
N PRO A 137 -6.06 -17.48 -7.15
CA PRO A 137 -5.36 -18.26 -6.12
C PRO A 137 -4.80 -17.42 -4.96
N GLN A 138 -4.40 -16.18 -5.25
CA GLN A 138 -3.81 -15.26 -4.28
C GLN A 138 -4.02 -13.80 -4.72
N PRO A 139 -3.93 -12.81 -3.81
CA PRO A 139 -3.91 -11.40 -4.20
C PRO A 139 -2.86 -11.11 -5.28
N ARG A 140 -3.18 -10.22 -6.22
CA ARG A 140 -2.18 -9.74 -7.18
C ARG A 140 -1.06 -9.02 -6.44
N GLU A 141 0.17 -9.15 -6.94
CA GLU A 141 1.36 -8.56 -6.31
C GLU A 141 1.35 -7.02 -6.31
N THR A 142 0.68 -6.43 -7.30
CA THR A 142 0.60 -4.98 -7.46
C THR A 142 -0.83 -4.56 -7.74
N VAL A 143 -1.18 -3.36 -7.27
CA VAL A 143 -2.40 -2.68 -7.70
C VAL A 143 -2.40 -2.40 -9.20
N ASN A 144 -3.58 -2.19 -9.77
CA ASN A 144 -3.79 -1.88 -11.18
C ASN A 144 -2.93 -0.69 -11.66
N GLU A 145 -2.53 -0.68 -12.94
CA GLU A 145 -1.78 0.40 -13.58
C GLU A 145 -2.47 1.78 -13.49
N TYR A 146 -3.80 1.83 -13.43
CA TYR A 146 -4.57 3.07 -13.30
C TYR A 146 -4.85 3.45 -11.84
N ALA A 147 -4.63 2.53 -10.90
CA ALA A 147 -4.73 2.85 -9.48
C ALA A 147 -3.54 3.73 -9.06
N PRO A 148 -3.74 4.76 -8.23
CA PRO A 148 -2.63 5.52 -7.65
C PRO A 148 -1.69 4.58 -6.89
N LYS A 149 -0.38 4.71 -7.08
CA LYS A 149 0.62 4.06 -6.24
C LYS A 149 0.82 4.93 -5.02
N MET A 150 0.72 4.34 -3.84
CA MET A 150 0.85 5.04 -2.57
C MET A 150 2.05 4.49 -1.83
N VAL A 151 2.86 5.40 -1.29
CA VAL A 151 3.98 5.06 -0.42
C VAL A 151 3.89 5.90 0.84
N GLN A 152 4.11 5.25 1.98
CA GLN A 152 4.18 5.90 3.28
C GLN A 152 5.63 5.86 3.79
N THR A 153 6.07 6.95 4.42
CA THR A 153 7.33 7.00 5.15
C THR A 153 7.14 7.85 6.40
N LYS A 154 8.04 7.72 7.36
CA LYS A 154 8.07 8.57 8.56
C LYS A 154 9.32 9.44 8.55
N ILE A 155 9.17 10.71 8.92
CA ILE A 155 10.25 11.69 9.06
C ILE A 155 10.31 12.24 10.49
N PRO A 156 11.47 12.75 10.95
CA PRO A 156 11.57 13.43 12.23
C PRO A 156 10.63 14.65 12.31
N VAL A 157 9.97 14.84 13.45
CA VAL A 157 8.95 15.89 13.65
C VAL A 157 9.54 17.30 13.52
N ASP A 158 10.78 17.48 13.97
CA ASP A 158 11.54 18.72 13.84
C ASP A 158 11.83 19.10 12.38
N LYS A 159 11.87 18.11 11.48
CA LYS A 159 12.17 18.27 10.05
C LYS A 159 10.94 18.52 9.17
N ILE A 160 9.72 18.41 9.71
CA ILE A 160 8.47 18.67 8.98
C ILE A 160 8.48 20.07 8.35
N ARG A 161 8.94 21.09 9.11
CA ARG A 161 8.99 22.48 8.63
C ARG A 161 9.92 22.66 7.44
N GLU A 162 11.02 21.93 7.39
CA GLU A 162 11.99 21.96 6.28
C GLU A 162 11.38 21.33 5.02
N VAL A 163 10.70 20.20 5.14
CA VAL A 163 10.05 19.49 4.02
C VAL A 163 8.88 20.28 3.44
N ILE A 164 8.06 20.90 4.29
CA ILE A 164 6.96 21.77 3.84
C ILE A 164 7.52 23.05 3.19
N GLY A 165 8.56 23.62 3.80
CA GLY A 165 9.12 24.91 3.42
C GLY A 165 8.22 26.08 3.82
N GLN A 166 8.73 27.30 3.72
CA GLN A 166 7.98 28.51 4.08
C GLN A 166 6.70 28.64 3.22
N GLY A 167 5.53 28.55 3.86
CA GLY A 167 4.23 28.62 3.17
C GLY A 167 3.93 27.45 2.23
N GLY A 168 4.59 26.29 2.40
CA GLY A 168 4.35 25.11 1.56
C GLY A 168 5.09 25.12 0.22
N LYS A 169 5.99 26.08 -0.02
CA LYS A 169 6.67 26.23 -1.31
C LYS A 169 7.48 24.99 -1.73
N VAL A 170 8.15 24.34 -0.78
CA VAL A 170 9.02 23.19 -1.08
C VAL A 170 8.16 21.98 -1.44
N ILE A 171 7.16 21.66 -0.62
CA ILE A 171 6.28 20.53 -0.89
C ILE A 171 5.48 20.71 -2.18
N GLN A 172 5.04 21.93 -2.50
CA GLN A 172 4.38 22.24 -3.76
C GLN A 172 5.31 22.08 -4.97
N LYS A 173 6.58 22.47 -4.86
CA LYS A 173 7.59 22.26 -5.92
C LYS A 173 7.80 20.76 -6.17
N ILE A 174 7.95 19.95 -5.12
CA ILE A 174 8.14 18.49 -5.25
C ILE A 174 6.89 17.85 -5.88
N SER A 175 5.70 18.23 -5.40
CA SER A 175 4.41 17.75 -5.91
C SER A 175 4.25 18.07 -7.40
N ALA A 176 4.62 19.27 -7.84
CA ALA A 176 4.54 19.69 -9.24
C ALA A 176 5.60 19.01 -10.13
N GLU A 177 6.85 18.95 -9.69
CA GLU A 177 7.95 18.34 -10.47
C GLU A 177 7.79 16.83 -10.64
N CYS A 178 7.24 16.16 -9.63
CA CYS A 178 7.01 14.73 -9.66
C CYS A 178 5.58 14.37 -10.08
N GLU A 179 4.67 15.33 -10.29
CA GLU A 179 3.24 15.06 -10.58
C GLU A 179 2.60 14.07 -9.59
N VAL A 180 2.89 14.27 -8.30
CA VAL A 180 2.38 13.44 -7.19
C VAL A 180 1.68 14.32 -6.17
N LYS A 181 0.77 13.74 -5.40
CA LYS A 181 0.19 14.38 -4.21
C LYS A 181 0.96 13.93 -2.97
N ILE A 182 1.34 14.89 -2.13
CA ILE A 182 2.07 14.62 -0.87
C ILE A 182 1.29 15.24 0.28
N ASP A 183 0.97 14.42 1.28
CA ASP A 183 0.31 14.82 2.51
C ASP A 183 1.23 14.49 3.70
N ILE A 184 1.44 15.44 4.62
CA ILE A 184 2.29 15.28 5.80
C ILE A 184 1.45 15.52 7.04
N SER A 185 1.52 14.60 8.01
CA SER A 185 0.85 14.69 9.30
C SER A 185 1.79 15.22 10.38
N ASP A 186 1.21 15.78 11.44
CA ASP A 186 1.95 16.42 12.55
C ASP A 186 2.83 15.44 13.36
N ASP A 187 2.57 14.13 13.21
CA ASP A 187 3.34 13.05 13.82
C ASP A 187 4.57 12.62 12.98
N GLY A 188 4.81 13.30 11.85
CA GLY A 188 5.88 13.02 10.91
C GLY A 188 5.55 11.94 9.86
N SER A 189 4.31 11.46 9.80
CA SER A 189 3.88 10.53 8.74
C SER A 189 3.72 11.28 7.41
N VAL A 190 4.38 10.79 6.36
CA VAL A 190 4.32 11.35 4.99
C VAL A 190 3.70 10.32 4.05
N PHE A 191 2.67 10.74 3.34
CA PHE A 191 1.98 9.95 2.32
C PHE A 191 2.22 10.57 0.95
N ILE A 192 2.73 9.77 0.01
CA ILE A 192 3.00 10.18 -1.36
C ILE A 192 2.16 9.30 -2.28
N SER A 193 1.38 9.92 -3.16
CA SER A 193 0.50 9.21 -4.09
C SER A 193 0.58 9.76 -5.52
N GLY A 194 0.61 8.87 -6.51
CA GLY A 194 0.69 9.25 -7.92
C GLY A 194 0.42 8.07 -8.86
N ILE A 195 0.15 8.33 -10.14
CA ILE A 195 -0.17 7.25 -11.11
C ILE A 195 1.09 6.46 -11.50
N ASP A 196 2.23 7.13 -11.65
CA ASP A 196 3.50 6.52 -12.04
C ASP A 196 4.35 6.20 -10.80
N LYS A 197 4.71 4.92 -10.64
CA LYS A 197 5.54 4.45 -9.53
C LYS A 197 6.90 5.12 -9.50
N ASN A 198 7.54 5.36 -10.65
CA ASN A 198 8.86 5.98 -10.72
C ASN A 198 8.83 7.42 -10.21
N LYS A 199 7.75 8.14 -10.49
CA LYS A 199 7.55 9.50 -10.00
C LYS A 199 7.29 9.55 -8.50
N VAL A 200 6.51 8.61 -7.97
CA VAL A 200 6.30 8.43 -6.52
C VAL A 200 7.62 8.12 -5.81
N ASP A 201 8.42 7.20 -6.35
CA ASP A 201 9.72 6.84 -5.78
C ASP A 201 10.71 8.01 -5.82
N LYS A 202 10.70 8.81 -6.89
CA LYS A 202 11.49 10.04 -6.99
C LYS A 202 11.10 11.05 -5.92
N ALA A 203 9.80 11.30 -5.73
CA ALA A 203 9.31 12.21 -4.69
C ALA A 203 9.67 11.72 -3.28
N LEU A 204 9.59 10.41 -3.03
CA LEU A 204 10.00 9.79 -1.77
C LEU A 204 11.49 10.04 -1.48
N GLN A 205 12.35 9.86 -2.48
CA GLN A 205 13.79 10.13 -2.34
C GLN A 205 14.05 11.59 -2.01
N ILE A 206 13.35 12.53 -2.66
CA ILE A 206 13.51 13.96 -2.40
C ILE A 206 13.08 14.29 -0.96
N VAL A 207 11.90 13.83 -0.53
CA VAL A 207 11.40 14.03 0.83
C VAL A 207 12.39 13.48 1.87
N ARG A 208 12.91 12.26 1.66
CA ARG A 208 13.90 11.66 2.55
C ARG A 208 15.20 12.46 2.59
N THR A 209 15.66 12.97 1.46
CA THR A 209 16.91 13.77 1.38
C THR A 209 16.77 15.12 2.09
N ILE A 210 15.58 15.70 2.14
CA ILE A 210 15.32 16.91 2.94
C ILE A 210 15.22 16.55 4.43
N ALA A 211 14.42 15.53 4.76
CA ALA A 211 14.13 15.15 6.13
C ALA A 211 15.31 14.52 6.88
N MET A 212 16.18 13.82 6.17
CA MET A 212 17.40 13.23 6.72
C MET A 212 18.57 14.11 6.32
N ASP A 213 19.49 14.34 7.25
CA ASP A 213 20.74 15.01 6.90
C ASP A 213 21.53 14.11 5.94
N PRO A 214 22.17 14.68 4.90
CA PRO A 214 22.89 13.86 3.92
C PRO A 214 23.96 13.02 4.61
N GLU A 215 23.96 11.72 4.37
CA GLU A 215 24.97 10.85 4.98
C GLU A 215 26.28 10.94 4.19
N VAL A 216 27.40 11.04 4.92
CA VAL A 216 28.73 10.96 4.32
C VAL A 216 28.89 9.62 3.62
N GLY A 217 29.23 9.66 2.33
CA GLY A 217 29.37 8.50 1.47
C GLY A 217 28.15 8.19 0.60
N ALA A 218 26.98 8.80 0.85
CA ALA A 218 25.80 8.62 0.02
C ALA A 218 25.95 9.30 -1.35
N ILE A 219 25.36 8.70 -2.39
CA ILE A 219 25.37 9.20 -3.76
C ILE A 219 23.98 9.76 -4.09
N TYR A 220 23.93 10.99 -4.58
CA TYR A 220 22.72 11.70 -4.98
C TYR A 220 22.79 12.11 -6.46
N LYS A 221 21.63 12.24 -7.09
CA LYS A 221 21.48 12.97 -8.35
C LYS A 221 21.05 14.39 -8.01
N GLY A 222 21.81 15.38 -8.44
CA GLY A 222 21.53 16.79 -8.18
C GLY A 222 21.67 17.64 -9.42
N LYS A 223 21.10 18.84 -9.37
CA LYS A 223 21.10 19.80 -10.48
C LYS A 223 22.09 20.93 -10.22
N VAL A 224 22.89 21.30 -11.20
CA VAL A 224 23.82 22.43 -11.08
C VAL A 224 23.03 23.74 -11.03
N VAL A 225 23.04 24.41 -9.89
CA VAL A 225 22.30 25.67 -9.68
C VAL A 225 23.17 26.90 -9.88
N ARG A 226 24.47 26.80 -9.62
CA ARG A 226 25.41 27.92 -9.74
C ARG A 226 26.82 27.42 -10.01
N ILE A 227 27.54 28.10 -10.89
CA ILE A 227 28.95 27.83 -11.17
C ILE A 227 29.79 29.00 -10.65
N MET A 228 30.93 28.67 -10.05
CA MET A 228 31.96 29.59 -9.59
C MET A 228 33.32 29.13 -10.15
N GLN A 229 34.31 30.01 -10.17
CA GLN A 229 35.66 29.68 -10.68
C GLN A 229 36.31 28.49 -9.95
N PHE A 230 35.97 28.27 -8.68
CA PHE A 230 36.56 27.21 -7.85
C PHE A 230 35.68 25.95 -7.72
N GLY A 231 34.47 25.94 -8.30
CA GLY A 231 33.57 24.79 -8.20
C GLY A 231 32.13 25.04 -8.67
N ALA A 232 31.32 23.99 -8.64
CA ALA A 232 29.90 24.04 -8.98
C ALA A 232 29.04 23.75 -7.74
N PHE A 233 27.99 24.54 -7.53
CA PHE A 233 26.95 24.25 -6.55
C PHE A 233 25.91 23.36 -7.19
N VAL A 234 25.69 22.20 -6.57
CA VAL A 234 24.74 21.18 -6.99
C VAL A 234 23.65 21.06 -5.93
N GLU A 235 22.42 21.33 -6.32
CA GLU A 235 21.23 21.15 -5.49
C GLU A 235 20.87 19.65 -5.49
N ILE A 236 21.07 18.97 -4.35
CA ILE A 236 20.74 17.55 -4.19
C ILE A 236 19.29 17.34 -3.74
N ALA A 237 18.71 18.34 -3.09
CA ALA A 237 17.30 18.44 -2.76
C ALA A 237 16.93 19.92 -2.60
N PRO A 238 15.65 20.31 -2.77
CA PRO A 238 15.20 21.68 -2.59
C PRO A 238 15.74 22.33 -1.30
N GLY A 239 16.59 23.36 -1.45
CA GLY A 239 17.20 24.08 -0.32
C GLY A 239 18.42 23.42 0.33
N LYS A 240 18.91 22.28 -0.20
CA LYS A 240 20.17 21.63 0.18
C LYS A 240 21.14 21.65 -1.00
N ASP A 241 22.03 22.64 -0.97
CA ASP A 241 23.11 22.78 -1.95
C ASP A 241 24.41 22.22 -1.39
N GLY A 242 25.15 21.51 -2.23
CA GLY A 242 26.53 21.13 -1.94
C GLY A 242 27.51 21.68 -2.97
N LEU A 243 28.75 21.89 -2.55
CA LEU A 243 29.82 22.38 -3.41
C LEU A 243 30.63 21.20 -3.96
N VAL A 244 30.71 21.09 -5.28
CA VAL A 244 31.71 20.26 -5.96
C VAL A 244 32.90 21.14 -6.31
N HIS A 245 34.02 20.94 -5.63
CA HIS A 245 35.26 21.65 -5.92
C HIS A 245 35.81 21.26 -7.30
N ILE A 246 36.48 22.17 -8.02
CA ILE A 246 37.02 21.95 -9.38
C ILE A 246 37.91 20.70 -9.49
N SER A 247 38.67 20.38 -8.43
CA SER A 247 39.52 19.18 -8.37
C SER A 247 38.76 17.85 -8.19
N LYS A 248 37.46 17.91 -7.90
CA LYS A 248 36.56 16.77 -7.64
C LYS A 248 35.46 16.62 -8.69
N LEU A 249 35.51 17.41 -9.76
CA LEU A 249 34.53 17.42 -10.85
C LEU A 249 34.74 16.27 -11.85
N ASP A 250 35.98 15.93 -12.17
CA ASP A 250 36.30 14.87 -13.13
C ASP A 250 37.61 14.13 -12.78
N LYS A 251 37.85 12.98 -13.42
CA LYS A 251 39.09 12.21 -13.27
C LYS A 251 40.28 12.94 -13.88
N GLN A 252 40.06 13.67 -14.97
CA GLN A 252 41.07 14.48 -15.65
C GLN A 252 41.20 15.87 -15.00
N ARG A 253 42.33 16.54 -15.23
CA ARG A 253 42.55 17.89 -14.70
C ARG A 253 41.66 18.88 -15.45
N VAL A 254 40.74 19.50 -14.73
CA VAL A 254 39.78 20.48 -15.25
C VAL A 254 40.35 21.88 -15.03
N GLU A 255 40.50 22.68 -16.09
CA GLU A 255 40.94 24.08 -15.98
C GLU A 255 39.76 25.03 -15.70
N LYS A 256 38.59 24.78 -16.30
CA LYS A 256 37.37 25.54 -16.03
C LYS A 256 36.21 24.61 -15.72
N VAL A 257 35.43 24.97 -14.69
CA VAL A 257 34.23 24.22 -14.29
C VAL A 257 33.22 24.12 -15.44
N GLU A 258 33.13 25.19 -16.23
CA GLU A 258 32.25 25.33 -17.40
C GLU A 258 32.55 24.31 -18.51
N ASP A 259 33.76 23.74 -18.55
CA ASP A 259 34.14 22.73 -19.55
C ASP A 259 33.49 21.36 -19.26
N VAL A 260 33.00 21.15 -18.03
CA VAL A 260 32.52 19.85 -17.55
C VAL A 260 31.05 19.88 -17.18
N VAL A 261 30.55 21.00 -16.66
CA VAL A 261 29.16 21.15 -16.23
C VAL A 261 28.62 22.52 -16.61
N SER A 262 27.35 22.55 -17.01
CA SER A 262 26.58 23.76 -17.27
C SER A 262 25.52 24.00 -16.19
N ILE A 263 25.10 25.25 -16.02
CA ILE A 263 23.96 25.56 -15.14
C ILE A 263 22.73 24.84 -15.69
N GLY A 264 22.10 24.04 -14.83
CA GLY A 264 20.93 23.23 -15.17
C GLY A 264 21.21 21.75 -15.41
N ASP A 265 22.48 21.33 -15.50
CA ASP A 265 22.82 19.92 -15.75
C ASP A 265 22.48 19.03 -14.54
N GLU A 266 21.95 17.83 -14.82
CA GLU A 266 21.79 16.77 -13.82
C GLU A 266 23.09 15.96 -13.71
N VAL A 267 23.71 15.99 -12.52
CA VAL A 267 24.97 15.30 -12.24
C VAL A 267 24.85 14.36 -11.05
N VAL A 268 25.59 13.26 -11.09
CA VAL A 268 25.69 12.32 -9.97
C VAL A 268 26.85 12.73 -9.07
N VAL A 269 26.60 12.86 -7.77
CA VAL A 269 27.53 13.40 -6.78
C VAL A 269 27.50 12.59 -5.49
N LYS A 270 28.67 12.43 -4.86
CA LYS A 270 28.84 11.74 -3.58
C LYS A 270 29.11 12.75 -2.47
N VAL A 271 28.45 12.61 -1.32
CA VAL A 271 28.76 13.40 -0.13
C VAL A 271 30.08 12.94 0.45
N MET A 272 31.06 13.84 0.51
CA MET A 272 32.40 13.54 1.02
C MET A 272 32.54 13.91 2.49
N GLU A 273 32.02 15.08 2.86
CA GLU A 273 32.03 15.58 4.22
C GLU A 273 30.94 16.64 4.39
N ILE A 274 30.50 16.81 5.62
CA ILE A 274 29.68 17.94 6.05
C ILE A 274 30.51 18.70 7.07
N ASP A 275 30.80 19.96 6.79
CA ASP A 275 31.63 20.77 7.68
C ASP A 275 30.88 21.22 8.94
N SER A 276 31.59 21.84 9.88
CA SER A 276 31.02 22.33 11.14
C SER A 276 30.00 23.47 10.97
N GLN A 277 29.88 24.03 9.77
CA GLN A 277 28.88 25.05 9.42
C GLN A 277 27.68 24.46 8.65
N GLY A 278 27.64 23.14 8.46
CA GLY A 278 26.58 22.44 7.74
C GLY A 278 26.71 22.51 6.21
N ARG A 279 27.86 22.95 5.68
CA ARG A 279 28.11 22.97 4.23
C ARG A 279 28.49 21.58 3.75
N ILE A 280 27.84 21.14 2.68
CA ILE A 280 28.02 19.80 2.12
C ILE A 280 29.08 19.86 1.02
N ASN A 281 30.18 19.13 1.20
CA ASN A 281 31.19 18.97 0.16
C ASN A 281 30.90 17.71 -0.65
N LEU A 282 30.77 17.91 -1.96
CA LEU A 282 30.37 16.89 -2.91
C LEU A 282 31.53 16.52 -3.85
N SER A 283 31.51 15.30 -4.36
CA SER A 283 32.46 14.84 -5.37
C SER A 283 31.76 14.05 -6.48
N ARG A 284 31.90 14.53 -7.72
CA ARG A 284 31.43 13.82 -8.91
C ARG A 284 32.40 12.71 -9.29
N LYS A 285 33.71 12.97 -9.16
CA LYS A 285 34.78 12.00 -9.43
C LYS A 285 34.63 10.72 -8.59
N ASP A 286 34.40 10.88 -7.29
CA ASP A 286 34.30 9.74 -6.36
C ASP A 286 32.97 8.99 -6.56
N ALA A 287 31.88 9.68 -6.94
CA ALA A 287 30.62 9.04 -7.31
C ALA A 287 30.75 8.16 -8.57
N LEU A 288 31.42 8.67 -9.61
CA LEU A 288 31.65 7.92 -10.85
C LEU A 288 32.52 6.69 -10.61
N ALA A 289 33.55 6.80 -9.76
CA ALA A 289 34.42 5.67 -9.41
C ALA A 289 33.66 4.55 -8.69
N ASP A 290 32.77 4.89 -7.74
CA ASP A 290 31.97 3.90 -7.02
C ASP A 290 30.93 3.19 -7.92
N ILE A 291 30.35 3.92 -8.87
CA ILE A 291 29.41 3.34 -9.85
C ILE A 291 30.13 2.37 -10.79
N GLU A 292 31.31 2.74 -11.29
CA GLU A 292 32.15 1.84 -12.10
C GLU A 292 32.59 0.60 -11.31
N ALA A 293 32.96 0.75 -10.04
CA ALA A 293 33.35 -0.37 -9.18
C ALA A 293 32.19 -1.34 -8.89
N LYS A 294 30.94 -0.84 -8.83
CA LYS A 294 29.73 -1.68 -8.69
C LYS A 294 29.34 -2.39 -9.97
N ASN A 295 29.57 -1.80 -11.14
CA ASN A 295 29.24 -2.43 -12.42
C ASN A 295 30.27 -3.50 -12.85
N ASN A 296 31.48 -3.49 -12.28
CA ASN A 296 32.54 -4.47 -12.52
C ASN A 296 32.53 -5.65 -11.52
N LYS A 297 31.49 -5.78 -10.69
CA LYS A 297 31.24 -6.90 -9.78
C LYS A 297 29.96 -7.61 -10.18
#